data_AF-A0A843FYF6-F1
#
_entry.id   AF-A0A843FYF6-F1
#
_cell.length_a   1.000
_cell.length_b   1.000
_cell.length_c   1.000
_cell.angle_alpha   90.00
_cell.angle_beta   90.00
_cell.angle_gamma   90.00
#
_symmetry.space_group_name_H-M   'P 1'
#
loop_
_entity.id
_entity.type
_entity.pdbx_description
1 polymer ?
#
loop_
_entity_poly.entity_id
_entity_poly.type
_entity_poly.pdbx_seq_one_letter_code
_entity_poly.pdbx_strand_id
1 'polypeptide(L)' 'MQEELCIIEILKDNNDFVARIKSDLGGNREYKSQYFEDVLEQFVMDLQEEFESL' A
#
# COMPACT_ATOMS: atom_id res chain seq x y z
N MET A 1 -23.78 -1.92 5.32
CA MET A 1 -22.66 -2.48 6.11
C MET A 1 -21.42 -1.77 5.59
N GLN A 2 -20.57 -1.22 6.45
CA GLN A 2 -19.34 -0.58 5.99
C GLN A 2 -18.29 -1.69 5.88
N GLU A 3 -17.77 -1.89 4.67
CA GLU A 3 -16.73 -2.89 4.40
C GLU A 3 -15.38 -2.17 4.36
N GLU A 4 -14.41 -2.70 5.08
CA GLU A 4 -13.05 -2.19 5.05
C GLU A 4 -12.34 -2.80 3.83
N LEU A 5 -12.05 -1.97 2.82
CA LEU A 5 -11.44 -2.44 1.57
C LEU A 5 -9.95 -2.77 1.74
N CYS A 6 -9.24 -1.95 2.51
CA CYS A 6 -7.84 -2.17 2.86
C CYS A 6 -7.42 -1.32 4.08
N ILE A 7 -6.36 -1.77 4.74
CA ILE A 7 -5.61 -1.02 5.75
C ILE A 7 -4.29 -0.59 5.12
N ILE A 8 -3.92 0.67 5.29
CA ILE A 8 -2.65 1.24 4.83
C ILE A 8 -1.92 1.84 6.03
N GLU A 9 -0.72 1.33 6.31
CA GLU A 9 0.19 1.92 7.30
C GLU A 9 1.41 2.49 6.58
N ILE A 10 1.75 3.76 6.84
CA ILE A 10 2.94 4.41 6.29
C ILE A 10 3.84 4.84 7.44
N LEU A 11 5.10 4.42 7.36
CA LEU A 11 6.11 4.57 8.39
C LEU A 11 7.34 5.27 7.80
N LYS A 12 8.00 6.12 8.57
CA LYS A 12 9.39 6.52 8.30
C LYS A 12 10.31 5.68 9.17
N ASP A 13 11.14 4.85 8.56
CA ASP A 13 12.13 4.01 9.24
C ASP A 13 13.54 4.44 8.81
N ASN A 14 14.25 5.14 9.69
CA ASN A 14 15.54 5.75 9.40
C ASN A 14 15.50 6.65 8.14
N ASN A 15 16.19 6.26 7.07
CA ASN A 15 16.23 6.97 5.80
C ASN A 15 15.17 6.49 4.80
N ASP A 16 14.41 5.44 5.14
CA ASP A 16 13.43 4.82 4.24
C ASP A 16 12.00 5.15 4.66
N PHE A 17 11.10 5.20 3.68
CA PHE A 17 9.66 5.16 3.85
C PHE A 17 9.22 3.72 3.64
N VAL A 18 8.32 3.22 4.49
CA VAL A 18 7.77 1.88 4.43
C VAL A 18 6.26 1.99 4.41
N ALA A 19 5.60 1.44 3.40
CA ALA A 19 4.15 1.29 3.37
C ALA A 19 3.78 -0.18 3.52
N ARG A 20 2.84 -0.48 4.42
CA ARG A 20 2.25 -1.81 4.59
C ARG A 20 0.79 -1.74 4.22
N ILE A 21 0.40 -2.59 3.28
CA ILE A 21 -0.97 -2.71 2.80
C ILE A 21 -1.50 -4.06 3.23
N LYS A 22 -2.71 -4.06 3.79
CA LYS A 22 -3.48 -5.27 4.05
C LYS A 22 -4.84 -5.12 3.37
N SER A 23 -5.08 -5.93 2.35
CA SER A 23 -6.36 -6.02 1.67
C SER A 23 -6.79 -7.48 1.53
N ASP A 24 -8.09 -7.71 1.36
CA ASP A 24 -8.62 -9.07 1.25
C ASP A 24 -8.24 -9.75 -0.07
N LEU A 25 -8.14 -8.99 -1.17
CA LEU A 25 -7.76 -9.51 -2.49
C LEU A 25 -6.24 -9.62 -2.65
N GLY A 26 -5.52 -8.57 -2.23
CA GLY A 26 -4.07 -8.42 -2.39
C GLY A 26 -3.21 -9.00 -1.26
N GLY A 27 -3.82 -9.43 -0.16
CA GLY A 27 -3.12 -9.95 1.01
C GLY A 27 -2.28 -8.89 1.72
N ASN A 28 -1.13 -9.30 2.28
CA ASN A 28 -0.20 -8.40 2.96
C ASN A 28 0.96 -8.03 2.03
N ARG A 29 1.14 -6.74 1.76
CA ARG A 29 2.23 -6.20 0.92
C ARG A 29 3.03 -5.16 1.69
N GLU A 30 4.34 -5.11 1.45
CA GLU A 30 5.24 -4.10 2.01
C GLU A 30 6.06 -3.45 0.89
N TYR A 31 6.08 -2.11 0.87
CA TYR A 31 6.78 -1.28 -0.09
C TYR A 31 7.79 -0.42 0.65
N LYS A 32 8.98 -0.25 0.08
CA LYS A 32 10.08 0.45 0.75
C LYS A 32 10.94 1.24 -0.24
N SER A 33 11.15 2.53 0.02
CA SER A 33 12.10 3.38 -0.71
C SER A 33 12.61 4.53 0.17
N GLN A 34 13.76 5.10 -0.17
CA GLN A 34 14.25 6.34 0.43
C GLN A 34 13.37 7.54 0.07
N TYR A 35 12.65 7.46 -1.05
CA TYR A 35 11.76 8.49 -1.56
C TYR A 35 10.31 8.10 -1.31
N PHE A 36 9.54 9.02 -0.74
CA PHE A 36 8.13 8.78 -0.42
C PHE A 36 7.29 8.56 -1.68
N GLU A 37 7.57 9.33 -2.74
CA GLU A 37 6.85 9.25 -4.01
C GLU A 37 6.95 7.86 -4.63
N ASP A 38 8.12 7.21 -4.59
CA ASP A 38 8.28 5.85 -5.13
C ASP A 38 7.39 4.84 -4.39
N VAL A 39 7.30 4.96 -3.06
CA VAL A 39 6.43 4.09 -2.24
C VAL A 39 4.98 4.33 -2.58
N LEU A 40 4.58 5.61 -2.66
CA LEU A 40 3.23 6.03 -2.97
C LEU A 40 2.79 5.55 -4.37
N GLU A 41 3.63 5.77 -5.38
CA GLU A 41 3.36 5.35 -6.75
C GLU A 41 3.14 3.84 -6.83
N GLN A 42 4.04 3.06 -6.23
CA GLN A 42 3.95 1.60 -6.24
C GLN A 42 2.65 1.08 -5.61
N PHE A 43 2.36 1.45 -4.35
CA PHE A 43 1.20 0.86 -3.69
C PHE A 43 -0.12 1.39 -4.27
N VAL A 44 -0.16 2.61 -4.80
CA VAL A 44 -1.35 3.16 -5.43
C VAL A 44 -1.65 2.44 -6.75
N MET A 45 -0.63 2.17 -7.58
CA MET A 45 -0.81 1.40 -8.81
C MET A 45 -1.34 -0.01 -8.52
N ASP A 46 -0.74 -0.70 -7.54
CA ASP A 46 -1.18 -2.04 -7.15
C ASP A 46 -2.62 -2.05 -6.62
N LEU A 47 -3.01 -1.05 -5.81
CA LEU A 47 -4.37 -0.92 -5.31
C LEU A 47 -5.37 -0.57 -6.43
N GLN A 48 -4.96 0.24 -7.41
CA GLN A 48 -5.80 0.54 -8.57
C GLN A 48 -6.06 -0.72 -9.39
N GLU A 49 -5.03 -1.49 -9.73
CA GLU A 49 -5.18 -2.74 -10.48
C GLU A 49 -6.05 -3.76 -9.71
N GLU A 50 -5.86 -3.84 -8.39
CA GLU A 50 -6.64 -4.71 -7.51
C GLU A 50 -8.13 -4.33 -7.50
N PHE A 51 -8.44 -3.03 -7.37
CA PHE A 51 -9.81 -2.56 -7.29
C PHE A 51 -10.51 -2.42 -8.64
N GLU A 52 -9.79 -2.27 -9.75
CA GLU A 52 -10.36 -2.39 -11.10
C GLU A 52 -10.80 -3.82 -11.43
N SER A 53 -10.26 -4.80 -10.70
CA SER A 53 -10.59 -6.23 -10.87
C SER A 53 -11.80 -6.70 -10.02
N LEU A 54 -12.42 -5.80 -9.23
CA LEU A 54 -13.63 -6.05 -8.42
C LEU A 54 -14.93 -5.69 -9.17
#